data_AF-J7Q368-F1
#
_entry.id   AF-J7Q368-F1
#
_cell.length_a   1.000
_cell.length_b   1.000
_cell.length_c   1.000
_cell.angle_alpha   90.00
_cell.angle_beta   90.00
_cell.angle_gamma   90.00
#
_symmetry.space_group_name_H-M   'P 1'
#
loop_
_entity.id
_entity.type
_entity.pdbx_description
1 polymer ?
#
loop_
_entity_poly.entity_id
_entity_poly.type
_entity_poly.pdbx_seq_one_letter_code
_entity_poly.pdbx_strand_id
1 'polypeptide(L)'
;DIGDIIRRKDLYLGHEQGNNKLEAILKTIFENIWNKNNVPLDKLSLDKFREYWWALNRNDVWEALTCSAPYYADYFKKKSGNTYNFTTEGYCGRNEGAPPTNLDYVPQFLR
;
A
#
# COMPACT_ATOMS: atom_id res chain seq x y z
N ASP A 1 -6.50 -0.89 -2.45
CA ASP A 1 -7.12 -1.65 -1.34
C ASP A 1 -6.13 -2.35 -0.43
N ILE A 2 -5.17 -3.16 -0.91
CA ILE A 2 -4.17 -3.82 -0.04
C ILE A 2 -3.51 -2.83 0.94
N GLY A 3 -3.09 -1.65 0.44
CA GLY A 3 -2.53 -0.60 1.30
C GLY A 3 -3.49 -0.11 2.39
N ASP A 4 -4.79 -0.06 2.13
CA ASP A 4 -5.78 0.32 3.13
C ASP A 4 -6.02 -0.76 4.17
N ILE A 5 -6.00 -2.03 3.78
CA ILE A 5 -6.01 -3.15 4.73
C ILE A 5 -4.78 -3.07 5.64
N ILE A 6 -3.60 -2.91 5.05
CA ILE A 6 -2.34 -2.79 5.80
C ILE A 6 -2.33 -1.57 6.73
N ARG A 7 -3.01 -0.47 6.38
CA ARG A 7 -3.05 0.77 7.18
C ARG A 7 -4.32 0.91 8.03
N ARG A 8 -5.19 -0.11 8.07
CA ARG A 8 -6.48 -0.06 8.79
C ARG A 8 -7.41 1.08 8.32
N LYS A 9 -7.39 1.37 7.03
CA LYS A 9 -8.25 2.36 6.35
C LYS A 9 -9.31 1.73 5.44
N ASP A 10 -9.31 0.41 5.35
CA ASP A 10 -10.27 -0.33 4.54
C ASP A 10 -11.68 -0.27 5.15
N LEU A 11 -12.65 0.13 4.32
CA LEU A 11 -14.07 0.33 4.63
C LEU A 11 -14.88 -0.97 4.50
N TYR A 12 -14.38 -1.96 3.74
CA TYR A 12 -15.03 -3.27 3.60
C TYR A 12 -14.87 -4.12 4.86
N LEU A 13 -13.84 -3.86 5.65
CA LEU A 13 -13.73 -4.30 7.04
C LEU A 13 -14.75 -3.57 7.96
N GLY A 14 -16.03 -3.66 7.56
CA GLY A 14 -17.17 -3.22 8.32
C GLY A 14 -17.14 -3.78 9.74
N HIS A 15 -17.61 -2.94 10.65
CA HIS A 15 -17.75 -3.11 12.09
C HIS A 15 -18.61 -4.30 12.56
N GLU A 16 -18.62 -5.45 11.87
CA GLU A 16 -19.22 -6.67 12.42
C GLU A 16 -18.26 -7.31 13.43
N GLN A 17 -18.66 -7.21 14.70
CA GLN A 17 -17.93 -7.53 15.93
C GLN A 17 -17.48 -9.01 16.09
N GLY A 18 -17.48 -9.81 15.02
CA GLY A 18 -17.29 -11.26 15.09
C GLY A 18 -16.10 -11.85 14.32
N ASN A 19 -15.55 -11.20 13.29
CA ASN A 19 -14.74 -11.98 12.33
C ASN A 19 -13.56 -11.27 11.64
N ASN A 20 -12.96 -10.25 12.25
CA ASN A 20 -11.79 -9.62 11.63
C ASN A 20 -10.46 -10.30 12.04
N LYS A 21 -10.39 -11.63 11.83
CA LYS A 21 -9.19 -12.45 12.10
C LYS A 21 -7.95 -11.89 11.41
N LEU A 22 -8.12 -11.32 10.21
CA LEU A 22 -7.06 -10.68 9.46
C LEU A 22 -6.50 -9.45 10.19
N GLU A 23 -7.35 -8.51 10.63
CA GLU A 23 -6.91 -7.33 11.36
C GLU A 23 -6.27 -7.70 12.71
N ALA A 24 -6.79 -8.72 13.40
CA ALA A 24 -6.18 -9.22 14.64
C ALA A 24 -4.75 -9.77 14.40
N ILE A 25 -4.56 -10.52 13.31
CA ILE A 25 -3.24 -11.03 12.90
C ILE A 25 -2.32 -9.87 12.52
N LEU A 26 -2.78 -8.93 11.69
CA LEU A 26 -1.99 -7.77 11.28
C LEU A 26 -1.57 -6.92 12.49
N LYS A 27 -2.49 -6.64 13.41
CA LYS A 27 -2.20 -5.93 14.65
C LYS A 27 -1.11 -6.64 15.44
N THR A 28 -1.24 -7.95 15.66
CA THR A 28 -0.24 -8.77 16.36
C THR A 28 1.14 -8.71 15.68
N ILE A 29 1.18 -8.79 14.35
CA ILE A 29 2.43 -8.69 13.57
C ILE A 29 3.08 -7.33 13.79
N PHE A 30 2.32 -6.23 13.63
CA PHE A 30 2.86 -4.89 13.76
C PHE A 30 3.29 -4.57 15.20
N GLU A 31 2.56 -5.03 16.22
CA GLU A 31 2.98 -4.92 17.63
C GLU A 31 4.29 -5.69 17.90
N ASN A 32 4.45 -6.88 17.32
CA ASN A 32 5.69 -7.65 17.45
C ASN A 32 6.88 -6.96 16.77
N ILE A 33 6.69 -6.42 15.57
CA ILE A 33 7.73 -5.65 14.87
C ILE A 33 8.07 -4.38 15.66
N TRP A 34 7.05 -3.69 16.17
CA TRP A 34 7.19 -2.49 16.98
C TRP A 34 8.06 -2.74 18.22
N ASN A 35 7.69 -3.77 19.01
CA ASN A 35 8.40 -4.12 20.25
C ASN A 35 9.84 -4.56 20.00
N LYS A 36 10.11 -5.29 18.91
CA LYS A 36 11.47 -5.73 18.55
C LYS A 36 12.41 -4.59 18.20
N ASN A 37 11.89 -3.50 17.64
CA ASN A 37 12.70 -2.38 17.17
C ASN A 37 12.96 -1.32 18.25
N ASN A 38 12.50 -1.53 19.50
CA ASN A 38 12.59 -0.55 20.60
C ASN A 38 12.16 0.86 20.17
N VAL A 39 11.17 0.96 19.29
CA VAL A 39 10.65 2.26 18.83
C VAL A 39 10.07 2.98 20.05
N PRO A 40 10.52 4.21 20.37
CA PRO A 40 10.03 4.93 21.54
C PRO A 40 8.50 5.06 21.46
N LEU A 41 7.82 4.44 22.42
CA LEU A 41 6.36 4.30 22.51
C LEU A 41 5.65 5.65 22.65
N ASP A 42 6.38 6.65 23.14
CA ASP A 42 5.88 7.93 23.60
C ASP A 42 5.66 8.95 22.46
N LYS A 43 6.07 8.65 21.22
CA LYS A 43 5.95 9.60 20.10
C LYS A 43 5.13 9.13 18.89
N LEU A 44 4.90 7.82 18.75
CA LEU A 44 4.33 7.28 17.51
C LEU A 44 3.23 6.27 17.84
N SER A 45 2.06 6.42 17.19
CA SER A 45 0.96 5.46 17.32
C SER A 45 1.12 4.29 16.36
N LEU A 46 0.51 3.15 16.67
CA LEU A 46 0.51 1.97 15.80
C LEU A 46 -0.06 2.28 14.40
N ASP A 47 -1.08 3.14 14.30
CA ASP A 47 -1.64 3.53 13.00
C ASP A 47 -0.62 4.32 12.16
N LYS A 48 0.12 5.26 12.77
CA LYS A 48 1.21 5.98 12.09
C LYS A 48 2.37 5.04 11.71
N PHE A 49 2.63 4.01 12.52
CA PHE A 49 3.62 3.00 12.18
C PHE A 49 3.28 2.28 10.88
N ARG A 50 2.02 1.86 10.75
CA ARG A 50 1.52 1.13 9.58
C ARG A 50 1.58 2.00 8.33
N GLU A 51 1.32 3.31 8.47
CA GLU A 51 1.52 4.30 7.39
C GLU A 51 2.98 4.38 6.93
N TYR A 52 3.93 4.50 7.86
CA TYR A 52 5.36 4.55 7.51
C TYR A 52 5.86 3.25 6.94
N TRP A 53 5.40 2.11 7.47
CA TRP A 53 5.71 0.81 6.91
C TRP A 53 5.20 0.72 5.46
N TRP A 54 3.96 1.12 5.18
CA TRP A 54 3.45 1.13 3.81
C TRP A 54 4.27 2.06 2.91
N ALA A 55 4.56 3.28 3.35
CA ALA A 55 5.33 4.26 2.57
C ALA A 55 6.73 3.74 2.19
N LEU A 56 7.39 2.99 3.08
CA LEU A 56 8.70 2.39 2.84
C LEU A 56 8.65 1.16 1.92
N ASN A 57 7.63 0.31 2.06
CA ASN A 57 7.58 -1.01 1.41
C ASN A 57 6.67 -1.05 0.17
N ARG A 58 5.97 0.04 -0.18
CA ARG A 58 5.04 0.06 -1.33
C ARG A 58 5.69 -0.26 -2.67
N ASN A 59 6.98 0.00 -2.83
CA ASN A 59 7.73 -0.34 -4.05
C ASN A 59 7.85 -1.86 -4.20
N ASP A 60 8.28 -2.55 -3.15
CA ASP A 60 8.41 -4.01 -3.14
C ASP A 60 7.04 -4.69 -3.31
N VAL A 61 5.99 -4.11 -2.69
CA VAL A 61 4.62 -4.60 -2.87
C VAL A 61 4.16 -4.43 -4.32
N TRP A 62 4.49 -3.32 -4.98
CA TRP A 62 4.16 -3.11 -6.40
C TRP A 62 4.91 -4.08 -7.30
N GLU A 63 6.19 -4.32 -7.05
CA GLU A 63 7.01 -5.28 -7.78
C GLU A 63 6.40 -6.68 -7.70
N ALA A 64 5.99 -7.11 -6.50
CA ALA A 64 5.31 -8.38 -6.28
C ALA A 64 3.94 -8.43 -6.96
N LEU A 65 3.14 -7.36 -6.86
CA LEU A 65 1.80 -7.26 -7.46
C LEU A 65 1.84 -7.40 -8.98
N THR A 66 2.89 -6.85 -9.60
CA THR A 66 3.08 -6.84 -11.05
C THR A 66 3.91 -8.02 -11.56
N CYS A 67 4.25 -8.98 -10.70
CA CYS A 67 5.07 -10.14 -11.06
C CYS A 67 4.52 -10.92 -12.27
N SER A 68 3.20 -11.07 -12.36
CA SER A 68 2.51 -11.76 -13.47
C SER A 68 1.89 -10.82 -14.50
N ALA A 69 2.21 -9.52 -14.47
CA ALA A 69 1.75 -8.59 -15.49
C ALA A 69 2.32 -8.99 -16.87
N PRO A 70 1.57 -8.82 -17.98
CA PRO A 70 2.13 -9.00 -19.31
C PRO A 70 3.23 -7.98 -19.62
N TYR A 71 4.18 -8.36 -20.48
CA TYR A 71 5.23 -7.44 -20.93
C TYR A 71 4.65 -6.18 -21.59
N TYR A 72 3.63 -6.32 -22.42
CA TYR A 72 3.01 -5.20 -23.16
C TYR A 72 1.93 -4.45 -22.36
N ALA A 73 1.85 -4.65 -21.04
CA ALA A 73 0.95 -3.92 -20.18
C ALA A 73 1.70 -2.76 -19.51
N ASP A 74 1.17 -1.54 -19.67
CA ASP A 74 1.74 -0.32 -19.11
C ASP A 74 0.70 0.47 -18.32
N TYR A 75 1.16 1.20 -17.30
CA TYR A 75 0.31 2.09 -16.52
C TYR A 75 0.35 3.50 -17.12
N PHE A 76 -0.80 4.04 -17.49
CA PHE A 76 -0.92 5.38 -18.09
C PHE A 76 -1.69 6.33 -17.16
N LYS A 77 -1.17 7.54 -16.98
CA LYS A 77 -1.89 8.63 -16.30
C LYS A 77 -1.71 9.96 -17.01
N LYS A 78 -2.82 10.68 -17.16
CA LYS A 78 -2.81 12.07 -17.62
C LYS A 78 -2.42 12.99 -16.46
N LYS A 79 -1.44 13.87 -16.66
CA LYS A 79 -0.97 14.79 -15.60
C LYS A 79 -1.76 16.10 -15.63
N SER A 80 -1.65 16.84 -16.74
CA SER A 80 -2.38 18.09 -17.01
C SER A 80 -2.30 18.40 -18.50
N GLY A 81 -3.31 19.07 -19.07
CA GLY A 81 -3.33 19.44 -20.50
C GLY A 81 -3.12 18.22 -21.41
N ASN A 82 -2.11 18.27 -22.27
CA ASN A 82 -1.72 17.15 -23.16
C ASN A 82 -0.49 16.37 -22.67
N THR A 83 -0.11 16.50 -21.38
CA THR A 83 1.00 15.76 -20.80
C THR A 83 0.55 14.43 -20.22
N TYR A 84 1.18 13.36 -20.67
CA TYR A 84 0.96 11.98 -20.23
C TYR A 84 2.20 11.46 -19.52
N ASN A 85 1.99 10.69 -18.46
CA ASN A 85 3.01 9.88 -17.81
C ASN A 85 2.64 8.42 -18.00
N PHE A 86 3.62 7.60 -18.36
CA PHE A 86 3.43 6.18 -18.56
C PHE A 86 4.70 5.41 -18.21
N THR A 87 4.53 4.12 -17.91
CA THR A 87 5.64 3.18 -17.72
C THR A 87 6.26 2.86 -19.07
N THR A 88 7.57 2.63 -19.10
CA THR A 88 8.36 2.45 -20.33
C THR A 88 8.94 1.05 -20.48
N GLU A 89 9.01 0.26 -19.42
CA GLU A 89 9.63 -1.07 -19.43
C GLU A 89 8.61 -2.23 -19.43
N GLY A 90 7.32 -1.91 -19.60
CA GLY A 90 6.28 -2.92 -19.56
C GLY A 90 6.00 -3.42 -18.14
N TYR A 91 5.29 -4.56 -18.02
CA TYR A 91 4.96 -5.17 -16.73
C TYR A 91 4.33 -4.19 -15.73
N CYS A 92 3.58 -3.20 -16.20
CA CYS A 92 3.03 -2.11 -15.40
C CYS A 92 4.10 -1.34 -14.58
N GLY A 93 5.32 -1.21 -15.10
CA GLY A 93 6.42 -0.48 -14.44
C GLY A 93 7.10 -1.26 -13.32
N ARG A 94 7.01 -2.60 -13.30
CA ARG A 94 7.64 -3.46 -12.29
C ARG A 94 9.11 -3.13 -12.05
N ASN A 95 9.86 -2.90 -13.14
CA ASN A 95 11.31 -2.74 -13.12
C ASN A 95 11.77 -1.27 -13.07
N GLU A 96 10.83 -0.32 -12.92
CA GLU A 96 11.08 1.13 -12.92
C GLU A 96 11.25 1.73 -11.50
N GLY A 97 11.25 0.89 -10.47
CA GLY A 97 11.44 1.27 -9.08
C GLY A 97 10.18 1.84 -8.43
N ALA A 98 9.90 3.13 -8.66
CA ALA A 98 8.77 3.79 -8.01
C ALA A 98 7.42 3.41 -8.67
N PRO A 99 6.40 2.99 -7.89
CA PRO A 99 5.08 2.68 -8.44
C PRO A 99 4.52 3.85 -9.27
N PRO A 100 4.01 3.60 -10.48
CA PRO A 100 3.52 4.65 -11.37
C PRO A 100 2.19 5.26 -10.90
N THR A 101 1.57 4.71 -9.86
CA THR A 101 0.27 5.13 -9.30
C THR A 101 0.41 5.70 -7.89
N ASN A 102 -0.54 6.57 -7.52
CA ASN A 102 -0.74 7.09 -6.18
C ASN A 102 -2.16 6.78 -5.66
N LEU A 103 -2.85 5.80 -6.25
CA LEU A 103 -4.20 5.41 -5.81
C LEU A 103 -4.20 4.96 -4.34
N ASP A 104 -3.09 4.43 -3.83
CA ASP A 104 -2.91 4.14 -2.40
C ASP A 104 -2.90 5.39 -1.50
N TYR A 105 -2.87 6.60 -2.05
CA TYR A 105 -3.04 7.85 -1.30
C TYR A 105 -4.38 8.55 -1.58
N VAL A 106 -5.27 7.93 -2.36
CA VAL A 106 -6.63 8.41 -2.61
C VAL A 106 -7.58 7.78 -1.59
N PRO A 107 -8.47 8.54 -0.92
CA PRO A 107 -9.48 7.99 -0.01
C PRO A 107 -10.28 6.87 -0.68
N GLN A 108 -10.49 5.73 0.01
CA GLN A 108 -11.09 4.54 -0.61
C GLN A 108 -12.43 4.79 -1.29
N PHE A 109 -13.28 5.61 -0.68
CA PHE A 109 -14.58 5.96 -1.23
C PHE A 109 -14.50 6.61 -2.63
N LEU A 110 -13.38 7.25 -2.97
CA LEU A 110 -13.17 7.94 -4.25
C LEU A 110 -12.38 7.11 -5.27
N ARG A 111 -11.91 5.92 -4.89
CA ARG A 111 -11.15 5.03 -5.79
C ARG A 111 -12.08 4.19 -6.63
#